data_AF-A0AAP6RKA8-F1
#
_entry.id   AF-A0AAP6RKA8-F1
#
_cell.length_a   1.000
_cell.length_b   1.000
_cell.length_c   1.000
_cell.angle_alpha   90.00
_cell.angle_beta   90.00
_cell.angle_gamma   90.00
#
_symmetry.space_group_name_H-M   'P 1'
#
loop_
_entity.id
_entity.type
_entity.pdbx_description
1 polymer ?
#
loop_
_entity_poly.entity_id
_entity_poly.type
_entity_poly.pdbx_seq_one_letter_code
_entity_poly.pdbx_strand_id
1 'polypeptide(L)'
;GLTIKFDWQSIVTKVLPFAELQSGADGTSQRIYGNAVKSEYITKYPDVYAQYVQFTEDQGVKDLSSLNKVAGKYFTTLYPGSDKPKVSIELEIEELTDSEEAKEFAKMRNYNLFDTFTVYHKFYDIDIQTKVTGIVYDALAEKTIKITAGDIQVAFYKQQSQDFQEAIKTLTKKDYMSNFIDYITDLINGVKGGSILQYPKNRPHTLYFMDTDSTDTAKNVIAINNQGIGFSTTGWKGPFRNAWTIDGILNADFIRAGKIRSDIFETSFNAYGDILRLVNGALQAWNGKTKIMELTKQGLEFWNGNSHIGSIGTKGNPFPDLRDVNGNLVVSDGNSLLLVADNPQKIIGLSNQSGAGHLITGLTQFFVGNNFNFFGPKGSKSTITVDRLIVGGKEVIPGDGSGGNDGDVPPELTTEKEKNAWAVWQFLKSKGYSEQATAGILGNMDQESGIMPDIDEGGGGPGYGLVQWTSPIAGESGRAYVQRLLGQAGISGDYRNITTQLKLLDWHMHNGQYIPSAAYPYSVAQFKALTDIGTATMAFEANFERPAVTHPERIPMAQYWYNLLKDLKPSKPIWMNPVRSTYTITQE
;
A
#
# COMPACT_ATOMS: atom_id res chain seq x y z
N GLY A 1 -2.41 -45.98 -23.50
CA GLY A 1 -2.27 -47.40 -23.18
C GLY A 1 -2.93 -47.68 -21.83
N LEU A 2 -2.82 -48.90 -21.34
CA LEU A 2 -3.27 -49.27 -19.99
C LEU A 2 -2.05 -49.42 -19.06
N THR A 3 -2.05 -48.66 -17.96
CA THR A 3 -1.09 -48.80 -16.87
C THR A 3 -1.83 -49.16 -15.61
N ILE A 4 -1.46 -50.29 -14.99
CA ILE A 4 -1.97 -50.71 -13.68
C ILE A 4 -0.78 -50.87 -12.74
N LYS A 5 -0.87 -50.24 -11.56
CA LYS A 5 0.11 -50.34 -10.48
C LYS A 5 -0.58 -50.93 -9.26
N PHE A 6 0.04 -51.94 -8.66
CA PHE A 6 -0.39 -52.52 -7.39
C PHE A 6 0.58 -52.14 -6.28
N ASP A 7 0.07 -51.61 -5.17
CA ASP A 7 0.81 -51.38 -3.94
C ASP A 7 0.52 -52.51 -2.93
N TRP A 8 1.50 -53.39 -2.80
CA TRP A 8 1.48 -54.55 -1.92
C TRP A 8 1.97 -54.24 -0.49
N GLN A 9 2.56 -53.06 -0.26
CA GLN A 9 3.17 -52.73 1.04
C GLN A 9 2.14 -52.46 2.13
N SER A 10 0.91 -52.16 1.75
CA SER A 10 -0.18 -51.80 2.67
C SER A 10 -1.14 -52.94 2.98
N ILE A 11 -0.87 -54.16 2.49
CA ILE A 11 -1.72 -55.32 2.70
C ILE A 11 -1.56 -55.82 4.14
N VAL A 12 -2.69 -56.13 4.77
CA VAL A 12 -2.74 -56.81 6.06
C VAL A 12 -3.62 -58.05 5.90
N THR A 13 -3.09 -59.23 6.18
CA THR A 13 -3.87 -60.50 6.11
C THR A 13 -4.06 -61.15 7.47
N LYS A 14 -3.36 -60.64 8.49
CA LYS A 14 -3.49 -61.09 9.88
C LYS A 14 -3.35 -59.91 10.84
N VAL A 15 -4.33 -59.71 11.71
CA VAL A 15 -4.29 -58.70 12.78
C VAL A 15 -3.99 -59.38 14.11
N LEU A 16 -3.05 -58.80 14.86
CA LEU A 16 -2.72 -59.14 16.23
C LEU A 16 -3.27 -58.02 17.12
N PRO A 17 -4.52 -58.11 17.58
CA PRO A 17 -5.17 -57.01 18.29
C PRO A 17 -4.61 -56.87 19.71
N PHE A 18 -4.42 -55.63 20.14
CA PHE A 18 -4.13 -55.32 21.54
C PHE A 18 -4.90 -54.06 21.97
N ALA A 19 -5.06 -53.86 23.27
CA ALA A 19 -5.64 -52.63 23.82
C ALA A 19 -4.86 -52.21 25.06
N GLU A 20 -4.84 -50.91 25.32
CA GLU A 20 -4.32 -50.33 26.57
C GLU A 20 -5.51 -49.80 27.33
N LEU A 21 -5.87 -50.50 28.41
CA LEU A 21 -7.02 -50.15 29.25
C LEU A 21 -6.50 -49.42 30.48
N GLN A 22 -7.14 -48.30 30.84
CA GLN A 22 -6.81 -47.61 32.08
C GLN A 22 -7.36 -48.40 33.26
N SER A 23 -6.47 -48.84 34.15
CA SER A 23 -6.85 -49.50 35.40
C SER A 23 -6.72 -48.51 36.55
N GLY A 24 -7.84 -48.15 37.17
CA GLY A 24 -7.85 -47.44 38.46
C GLY A 24 -7.63 -45.93 38.41
N ALA A 25 -7.88 -45.28 39.56
CA ALA A 25 -7.83 -43.82 39.76
C ALA A 25 -6.42 -43.19 39.69
N ASP A 26 -5.39 -44.00 39.44
CA ASP A 26 -3.98 -43.59 39.37
C ASP A 26 -3.47 -43.44 37.92
N GLY A 27 -4.31 -43.71 36.91
CA GLY A 27 -3.97 -43.52 35.49
C GLY A 27 -2.99 -44.56 34.93
N THR A 28 -2.79 -45.69 35.62
CA THR A 28 -1.94 -46.78 35.11
C THR A 28 -2.62 -47.50 33.95
N SER A 29 -1.87 -47.80 32.87
CA SER A 29 -2.39 -48.48 31.68
C SER A 29 -1.94 -49.94 31.65
N GLN A 30 -2.89 -50.88 31.52
CA GLN A 30 -2.61 -52.30 31.33
C GLN A 30 -2.83 -52.70 29.87
N ARG A 31 -1.81 -53.32 29.25
CA ARG A 31 -1.91 -53.86 27.89
C ARG A 31 -2.49 -55.28 27.89
N ILE A 32 -3.54 -55.50 27.10
CA ILE A 32 -4.13 -56.82 26.85
C ILE A 32 -3.97 -57.20 25.37
N TYR A 33 -3.84 -58.50 25.08
CA TYR A 33 -3.72 -59.04 23.73
C TYR A 33 -4.92 -59.94 23.40
N GLY A 34 -5.54 -59.72 22.25
CA GLY A 34 -6.65 -60.51 21.75
C GLY A 34 -6.23 -61.65 20.81
N ASN A 35 -7.22 -62.41 20.36
CA ASN A 35 -7.06 -63.48 19.40
C ASN A 35 -6.68 -62.92 18.02
N ALA A 36 -5.76 -63.59 17.33
CA ALA A 36 -5.39 -63.22 15.98
C ALA A 36 -6.59 -63.31 15.03
N VAL A 37 -6.86 -62.23 14.30
CA VAL A 37 -7.92 -62.16 13.28
C VAL A 37 -7.28 -62.40 11.93
N LYS A 38 -7.78 -63.37 11.16
CA LYS A 38 -7.24 -63.74 9.85
C LYS A 38 -8.21 -63.32 8.76
N SER A 39 -7.69 -62.74 7.68
CA SER A 39 -8.46 -62.47 6.47
C SER A 39 -8.82 -63.78 5.75
N GLU A 40 -9.92 -63.77 5.01
CA GLU A 40 -10.28 -64.85 4.08
C GLU A 40 -9.24 -65.01 2.95
N TYR A 41 -8.52 -63.94 2.59
CA TYR A 41 -7.49 -63.95 1.55
C TYR A 41 -6.10 -64.35 2.08
N ILE A 42 -5.96 -64.69 3.36
CA ILE A 42 -4.64 -65.01 3.97
C ILE A 42 -3.91 -66.14 3.24
N THR A 43 -4.63 -67.10 2.65
CA THR A 43 -4.05 -68.23 1.89
C THR A 43 -3.82 -67.93 0.42
N LYS A 44 -4.26 -66.76 -0.08
CA LYS A 44 -4.10 -66.35 -1.47
C LYS A 44 -2.72 -65.74 -1.74
N TYR A 45 -2.01 -65.30 -0.70
CA TYR A 45 -0.67 -64.70 -0.81
C TYR A 45 0.43 -65.68 -0.34
N PRO A 46 1.67 -65.54 -0.85
CA PRO A 46 2.80 -66.37 -0.43
C PRO A 46 3.20 -66.10 1.02
N ASP A 47 3.05 -64.86 1.47
CA ASP A 47 3.44 -64.40 2.80
C ASP A 47 2.22 -64.00 3.65
N VAL A 48 2.34 -64.18 4.96
CA VAL A 48 1.35 -63.67 5.92
C VAL A 48 1.75 -62.27 6.36
N TYR A 49 0.98 -61.27 5.94
CA TYR A 49 1.16 -59.87 6.32
C TYR A 49 0.50 -59.60 7.68
N ALA A 50 1.26 -59.80 8.75
CA ALA A 50 0.78 -59.66 10.13
C ALA A 50 1.06 -58.25 10.70
N GLN A 51 0.05 -57.64 11.32
CA GLN A 51 0.19 -56.33 11.97
C GLN A 51 -0.40 -56.31 13.38
N TYR A 52 0.32 -55.70 14.32
CA TYR A 52 -0.23 -55.35 15.63
C TYR A 52 -1.12 -54.11 15.50
N VAL A 53 -2.36 -54.21 15.95
CA VAL A 53 -3.35 -53.12 15.88
C VAL A 53 -3.87 -52.83 17.27
N GLN A 54 -3.74 -51.58 17.70
CA GLN A 54 -4.33 -51.11 18.94
C GLN A 54 -5.80 -50.82 18.74
N PHE A 55 -6.62 -51.27 19.67
CA PHE A 55 -8.01 -50.87 19.81
C PHE A 55 -8.21 -50.10 21.11
N THR A 56 -9.12 -49.13 21.10
CA THR A 56 -9.32 -48.20 22.21
C THR A 56 -10.68 -48.38 22.90
N GLU A 57 -10.82 -47.80 24.08
CA GLU A 57 -12.07 -47.78 24.84
C GLU A 57 -13.22 -47.11 24.06
N ASP A 58 -12.91 -46.08 23.26
CA ASP A 58 -13.87 -45.41 22.37
C ASP A 58 -14.45 -46.34 21.29
N GLN A 59 -13.71 -47.37 20.89
CA GLN A 59 -14.19 -48.41 19.97
C GLN A 59 -15.04 -49.47 20.68
N GLY A 60 -15.33 -49.28 21.97
CA GLY A 60 -16.13 -50.18 22.79
C GLY A 60 -15.32 -51.31 23.45
N VAL A 61 -13.99 -51.22 23.45
CA VAL A 61 -13.13 -52.21 24.10
C VAL A 61 -13.00 -51.91 25.59
N LYS A 62 -13.53 -52.79 26.43
CA LYS A 62 -13.52 -52.68 27.89
C LYS A 62 -12.78 -53.83 28.57
N ASP A 63 -12.59 -54.92 27.85
CA ASP A 63 -12.02 -56.18 28.31
C ASP A 63 -11.56 -57.03 27.11
N LEU A 64 -11.00 -58.21 27.39
CA LEU A 64 -10.56 -59.14 26.36
C LEU A 64 -11.71 -59.63 25.44
N SER A 65 -12.92 -59.75 25.96
CA SER A 65 -14.09 -60.24 25.21
C SER A 65 -14.54 -59.22 24.15
N SER A 66 -14.68 -57.96 24.58
CA SER A 66 -14.98 -56.82 23.71
C SER A 66 -13.85 -56.52 22.73
N LEU A 67 -12.58 -56.66 23.12
CA LEU A 67 -11.44 -56.59 22.20
C LEU A 67 -11.59 -57.60 21.06
N ASN A 68 -11.82 -58.87 21.37
CA ASN A 68 -11.97 -59.93 20.36
C ASN A 68 -13.19 -59.70 19.47
N LYS A 69 -14.30 -59.22 20.04
CA LYS A 69 -15.53 -58.93 19.28
C LYS A 69 -15.35 -57.77 18.30
N VAL A 70 -14.69 -56.69 18.71
CA VAL A 70 -14.43 -55.52 17.86
C VAL A 70 -13.37 -55.86 16.80
N ALA A 71 -12.26 -56.50 17.21
CA ALA A 71 -11.20 -56.91 16.31
C ALA A 71 -11.68 -57.92 15.25
N GLY A 72 -12.60 -58.82 15.58
CA GLY A 72 -13.18 -59.77 14.62
C GLY A 72 -13.87 -59.12 13.42
N LYS A 73 -14.20 -57.82 13.49
CA LYS A 73 -14.79 -57.04 12.41
C LYS A 73 -13.77 -56.26 11.57
N TYR A 74 -12.47 -56.50 11.79
CA TYR A 74 -11.40 -55.70 11.18
C TYR A 74 -11.47 -55.70 9.66
N PHE A 75 -11.43 -56.87 9.02
CA PHE A 75 -11.42 -57.00 7.55
C PHE A 75 -12.79 -56.81 6.89
N THR A 76 -13.87 -56.81 7.67
CA THR A 76 -15.24 -56.77 7.14
C THR A 76 -15.90 -55.40 7.27
N THR A 77 -15.85 -54.79 8.46
CA THR A 77 -16.58 -53.54 8.74
C THR A 77 -15.65 -52.37 9.02
N LEU A 78 -14.54 -52.60 9.74
CA LEU A 78 -13.68 -51.49 10.18
C LEU A 78 -12.75 -51.02 9.06
N TYR A 79 -12.14 -51.95 8.35
CA TYR A 79 -11.19 -51.68 7.27
C TYR A 79 -11.42 -52.64 6.09
N PRO A 80 -12.60 -52.60 5.44
CA PRO A 80 -12.89 -53.45 4.29
C PRO A 80 -11.86 -53.23 3.17
N GLY A 81 -11.32 -54.32 2.63
CA GLY A 81 -10.33 -54.29 1.54
C GLY A 81 -8.89 -54.04 1.96
N SER A 82 -8.59 -53.88 3.27
CA SER A 82 -7.21 -53.78 3.79
C SER A 82 -6.37 -55.06 3.56
N ASP A 83 -7.04 -56.15 3.22
CA ASP A 83 -6.47 -57.45 2.88
C ASP A 83 -6.29 -57.67 1.38
N LYS A 84 -6.41 -56.59 0.59
CA LYS A 84 -6.18 -56.55 -0.87
C LYS A 84 -5.15 -55.46 -1.21
N PRO A 85 -4.33 -55.63 -2.26
CA PRO A 85 -3.42 -54.59 -2.71
C PRO A 85 -4.20 -53.35 -3.13
N LYS A 86 -3.64 -52.17 -2.85
CA LYS A 86 -4.14 -50.94 -3.43
C LYS A 86 -3.83 -50.92 -4.92
N VAL A 87 -4.75 -50.43 -5.74
CA VAL A 87 -4.62 -50.44 -7.20
C VAL A 87 -4.72 -49.02 -7.73
N SER A 88 -3.81 -48.63 -8.60
CA SER A 88 -3.86 -47.36 -9.33
C SER A 88 -3.85 -47.66 -10.82
N ILE A 89 -4.83 -47.13 -11.53
CA ILE A 89 -5.10 -47.42 -12.94
C ILE A 89 -5.10 -46.10 -13.70
N GLU A 90 -4.35 -46.09 -14.78
CA GLU A 90 -4.38 -45.06 -15.79
C GLU A 90 -4.66 -45.71 -17.14
N LEU A 91 -5.81 -45.37 -17.71
CA LEU A 91 -6.29 -45.91 -18.98
C LEU A 91 -6.41 -44.77 -19.98
N GLU A 92 -5.54 -44.74 -20.97
CA GLU A 92 -5.64 -43.83 -22.12
C GLU A 92 -6.19 -44.60 -23.31
N ILE A 93 -7.44 -44.28 -23.65
CA ILE A 93 -8.30 -45.08 -24.53
C ILE A 93 -7.91 -44.89 -26.00
N GLU A 94 -7.43 -43.72 -26.39
CA GLU A 94 -7.00 -43.43 -27.78
C GLU A 94 -5.72 -44.16 -28.18
N GLU A 95 -4.85 -44.43 -27.22
CA GLU A 95 -3.59 -45.15 -27.46
C GLU A 95 -3.78 -46.68 -27.50
N LEU A 96 -5.00 -47.19 -27.28
CA LEU A 96 -5.35 -48.60 -27.41
C LEU A 96 -6.01 -48.83 -28.78
N THR A 97 -5.24 -48.74 -29.85
CA THR A 97 -5.71 -49.10 -31.21
C THR A 97 -5.08 -50.41 -31.65
N ASP A 98 -5.93 -51.31 -32.16
CA ASP A 98 -5.61 -52.52 -32.95
C ASP A 98 -5.46 -53.88 -32.23
N SER A 99 -5.97 -54.05 -31.00
CA SER A 99 -6.09 -55.38 -30.36
C SER A 99 -7.52 -55.77 -30.01
N GLU A 100 -7.80 -57.08 -29.89
CA GLU A 100 -9.13 -57.59 -29.55
C GLU A 100 -9.52 -57.23 -28.11
N GLU A 101 -8.51 -57.12 -27.25
CA GLU A 101 -8.58 -56.63 -25.86
C GLU A 101 -8.97 -55.14 -25.79
N ALA A 102 -8.56 -54.32 -26.77
CA ALA A 102 -8.95 -52.90 -26.85
C ALA A 102 -10.48 -52.69 -27.00
N LYS A 103 -11.19 -53.67 -27.58
CA LYS A 103 -12.67 -53.64 -27.69
C LYS A 103 -13.37 -53.74 -26.33
N GLU A 104 -12.76 -54.40 -25.35
CA GLU A 104 -13.31 -54.46 -23.99
C GLU A 104 -13.17 -53.12 -23.26
N PHE A 105 -12.03 -52.44 -23.44
CA PHE A 105 -11.79 -51.10 -22.87
C PHE A 105 -12.61 -50.00 -23.55
N ALA A 106 -13.04 -50.19 -24.80
CA ALA A 106 -13.92 -49.25 -25.50
C ALA A 106 -15.25 -49.00 -24.73
N LYS A 107 -15.76 -50.01 -24.03
CA LYS A 107 -16.97 -49.88 -23.19
C LYS A 107 -16.76 -48.95 -21.99
N MET A 108 -15.52 -48.80 -21.52
CA MET A 108 -15.19 -47.90 -20.41
C MET A 108 -15.29 -46.42 -20.80
N ARG A 109 -15.39 -46.06 -22.09
CA ARG A 109 -15.66 -44.66 -22.51
C ARG A 109 -16.93 -44.07 -21.89
N ASN A 110 -17.89 -44.93 -21.54
CA ASN A 110 -19.16 -44.56 -20.94
C ASN A 110 -19.11 -44.43 -19.40
N TYR A 111 -17.94 -44.66 -18.78
CA TYR A 111 -17.82 -44.54 -17.33
C TYR A 111 -17.73 -43.07 -16.94
N ASN A 112 -18.44 -42.72 -15.87
CA ASN A 112 -18.46 -41.40 -15.27
C ASN A 112 -17.62 -41.37 -13.99
N LEU A 113 -17.36 -40.16 -13.51
CA LEU A 113 -16.69 -39.96 -12.24
C LEU A 113 -17.48 -40.67 -11.14
N PHE A 114 -16.78 -41.40 -10.27
CA PHE A 114 -17.33 -42.24 -9.20
C PHE A 114 -17.99 -43.56 -9.61
N ASP A 115 -18.04 -43.91 -10.89
CA ASP A 115 -18.41 -45.28 -11.29
C ASP A 115 -17.42 -46.30 -10.72
N THR A 116 -17.90 -47.52 -10.47
CA THR A 116 -17.11 -48.60 -9.87
C THR A 116 -17.02 -49.80 -10.80
N PHE A 117 -15.88 -50.48 -10.76
CA PHE A 117 -15.64 -51.72 -11.52
C PHE A 117 -14.64 -52.60 -10.77
N THR A 118 -14.59 -53.88 -11.15
CA THR A 118 -13.72 -54.86 -10.51
C THR A 118 -12.49 -55.13 -11.36
N VAL A 119 -11.31 -55.13 -10.72
CA VAL A 119 -10.06 -55.61 -11.30
C VAL A 119 -9.78 -57.01 -10.78
N TYR A 120 -9.76 -57.99 -11.67
CA TYR A 120 -9.41 -59.36 -11.34
C TYR A 120 -7.90 -59.58 -11.45
N HIS A 121 -7.23 -59.94 -10.35
CA HIS A 121 -5.80 -60.23 -10.33
C HIS A 121 -5.54 -61.73 -10.45
N LYS A 122 -5.32 -62.22 -11.68
CA LYS A 122 -5.22 -63.65 -12.03
C LYS A 122 -4.27 -64.48 -11.16
N PHE A 123 -3.08 -63.98 -10.81
CA PHE A 123 -2.07 -64.78 -10.08
C PHE A 123 -2.46 -65.09 -8.63
N TYR A 124 -3.12 -64.15 -7.95
CA TYR A 124 -3.54 -64.30 -6.56
C TYR A 124 -5.03 -64.66 -6.44
N ASP A 125 -5.74 -64.72 -7.56
CA ASP A 125 -7.16 -65.06 -7.61
C ASP A 125 -8.01 -64.21 -6.65
N ILE A 126 -7.88 -62.88 -6.81
CA ILE A 126 -8.58 -61.87 -6.02
C ILE A 126 -9.26 -60.83 -6.91
N ASP A 127 -10.41 -60.36 -6.44
CA ASP A 127 -11.20 -59.28 -7.04
C ASP A 127 -11.03 -57.98 -6.24
N ILE A 128 -10.64 -56.91 -6.91
CA ILE A 128 -10.38 -55.59 -6.31
C ILE A 128 -11.39 -54.60 -6.87
N GLN A 129 -12.38 -54.22 -6.05
CA GLN A 129 -13.33 -53.18 -6.41
C GLN A 129 -12.62 -51.83 -6.46
N THR A 130 -12.76 -51.17 -7.60
CA THR A 130 -12.06 -49.95 -7.96
C THR A 130 -13.10 -48.88 -8.32
N LYS A 131 -12.77 -47.61 -8.09
CA LYS A 131 -13.63 -46.46 -8.38
C LYS A 131 -12.91 -45.48 -9.31
N VAL A 132 -13.62 -44.94 -10.29
CA VAL A 132 -13.12 -43.85 -11.16
C VAL A 132 -12.94 -42.59 -10.33
N THR A 133 -11.73 -42.04 -10.35
CA THR A 133 -11.33 -40.84 -9.58
C THR A 133 -10.99 -39.65 -10.48
N GLY A 134 -10.84 -39.86 -11.79
CA GLY A 134 -10.65 -38.78 -12.76
C GLY A 134 -10.97 -39.20 -14.19
N ILE A 135 -11.39 -38.22 -14.98
CA ILE A 135 -11.74 -38.37 -16.39
C ILE A 135 -11.17 -37.18 -17.15
N VAL A 136 -10.55 -37.44 -18.30
CA VAL A 136 -10.28 -36.43 -19.32
C VAL A 136 -11.25 -36.65 -20.48
N TYR A 137 -12.06 -35.63 -20.74
CA TYR A 137 -13.11 -35.65 -21.75
C TYR A 137 -12.76 -34.71 -22.90
N ASP A 138 -12.79 -35.23 -24.12
CA ASP A 138 -12.67 -34.42 -25.33
C ASP A 138 -14.06 -33.87 -25.70
N ALA A 139 -14.25 -32.57 -25.49
CA ALA A 139 -15.51 -31.90 -25.76
C ALA A 139 -15.84 -31.76 -27.25
N LEU A 140 -14.84 -31.80 -28.14
CA LEU A 140 -15.07 -31.69 -29.59
C LEU A 140 -15.48 -33.03 -30.19
N ALA A 141 -14.87 -34.12 -29.71
CA ALA A 141 -15.17 -35.47 -30.15
C ALA A 141 -16.25 -36.17 -29.31
N GLU A 142 -16.82 -35.46 -28.32
CA GLU A 142 -17.82 -35.93 -27.37
C GLU A 142 -17.50 -37.31 -26.76
N LYS A 143 -16.25 -37.52 -26.37
CA LYS A 143 -15.77 -38.82 -25.88
C LYS A 143 -14.78 -38.70 -24.73
N THR A 144 -14.86 -39.63 -23.79
CA THR A 144 -13.80 -39.85 -22.79
C THR A 144 -12.56 -40.41 -23.47
N ILE A 145 -11.41 -39.77 -23.24
CA ILE A 145 -10.11 -40.17 -23.82
C ILE A 145 -9.16 -40.74 -22.78
N LYS A 146 -9.29 -40.37 -21.50
CA LYS A 146 -8.48 -40.92 -20.39
C LYS A 146 -9.30 -41.11 -19.13
N ILE A 147 -9.06 -42.22 -18.43
CA ILE A 147 -9.67 -42.55 -17.15
C ILE A 147 -8.57 -42.84 -16.14
N THR A 148 -8.68 -42.24 -14.96
CA THR A 148 -7.90 -42.61 -13.78
C THR A 148 -8.82 -43.24 -12.74
N ALA A 149 -8.40 -44.37 -12.19
CA ALA A 149 -9.22 -45.14 -11.26
C ALA A 149 -8.37 -45.84 -10.18
N GLY A 150 -9.01 -46.11 -9.05
CA GLY A 150 -8.39 -46.78 -7.91
C GLY A 150 -7.86 -45.82 -6.85
N ASP A 151 -6.98 -46.34 -6.02
CA ASP A 151 -6.29 -45.60 -4.99
C ASP A 151 -5.40 -44.54 -5.66
N ILE A 152 -5.64 -43.29 -5.28
CA ILE A 152 -4.77 -42.18 -5.68
C ILE A 152 -3.36 -42.54 -5.19
N GLN A 153 -2.36 -42.57 -6.08
CA GLN A 153 -0.97 -42.65 -5.64
C GLN A 153 -0.64 -41.36 -4.87
N VAL A 154 -0.81 -41.43 -3.56
CA VAL A 154 -0.56 -40.36 -2.61
C VAL A 154 0.95 -40.15 -2.40
N ALA A 155 1.72 -40.01 -3.49
CA ALA A 155 3.11 -39.58 -3.39
C ALA A 155 3.20 -38.15 -2.81
N PHE A 156 2.23 -37.29 -3.13
CA PHE A 156 2.22 -35.89 -2.71
C PHE A 156 1.95 -35.70 -1.20
N TYR A 157 1.02 -36.45 -0.57
CA TYR A 157 0.81 -36.33 0.87
C TYR A 157 1.80 -37.15 1.71
N LYS A 158 2.40 -38.23 1.19
CA LYS A 158 3.53 -38.88 1.89
C LYS A 158 4.76 -37.97 1.90
N GLN A 159 5.07 -37.28 0.80
CA GLN A 159 6.15 -36.30 0.78
C GLN A 159 5.82 -35.11 1.67
N GLN A 160 4.62 -34.51 1.59
CA GLN A 160 4.25 -33.40 2.46
C GLN A 160 4.20 -33.81 3.94
N SER A 161 3.70 -35.00 4.29
CA SER A 161 3.69 -35.49 5.67
C SER A 161 5.07 -35.92 6.17
N GLN A 162 5.95 -36.45 5.31
CA GLN A 162 7.33 -36.75 5.66
C GLN A 162 8.15 -35.47 5.79
N ASP A 163 7.99 -34.50 4.89
CA ASP A 163 8.60 -33.18 4.97
C ASP A 163 8.07 -32.40 6.19
N PHE A 164 6.77 -32.53 6.53
CA PHE A 164 6.21 -31.96 7.77
C PHE A 164 6.76 -32.67 9.01
N GLN A 165 6.90 -34.00 8.99
CA GLN A 165 7.47 -34.76 10.11
C GLN A 165 9.00 -34.57 10.23
N GLU A 166 9.72 -34.40 9.13
CA GLU A 166 11.15 -34.05 9.10
C GLU A 166 11.36 -32.61 9.50
N ALA A 167 10.53 -31.66 9.08
CA ALA A 167 10.53 -30.29 9.57
C ALA A 167 10.23 -30.23 11.08
N ILE A 168 9.28 -31.02 11.57
CA ILE A 168 9.00 -31.17 13.01
C ILE A 168 10.19 -31.83 13.74
N LYS A 169 10.80 -32.88 13.18
CA LYS A 169 11.98 -33.55 13.76
C LYS A 169 13.22 -32.66 13.76
N THR A 170 13.45 -31.86 12.72
CA THR A 170 14.56 -30.89 12.62
C THR A 170 14.33 -29.67 13.51
N LEU A 171 13.08 -29.25 13.74
CA LEU A 171 12.73 -28.26 14.77
C LEU A 171 13.00 -28.78 16.20
N THR A 172 12.88 -30.09 16.45
CA THR A 172 13.28 -30.71 17.73
C THR A 172 14.76 -31.08 17.83
N LYS A 173 15.51 -31.13 16.72
CA LYS A 173 16.92 -31.58 16.64
C LYS A 173 17.92 -30.49 16.26
N LYS A 174 17.61 -29.19 16.40
CA LYS A 174 18.66 -28.17 16.25
C LYS A 174 19.68 -28.33 17.38
N ASP A 175 20.93 -28.63 17.01
CA ASP A 175 22.15 -28.92 17.81
C ASP A 175 22.40 -28.06 19.06
N TYR A 176 21.69 -26.94 19.22
CA TYR A 176 21.84 -26.06 20.38
C TYR A 176 21.28 -26.65 21.69
N MET A 177 20.48 -27.72 21.65
CA MET A 177 19.91 -28.35 22.85
C MET A 177 20.35 -29.81 23.07
N SER A 178 20.69 -30.58 22.02
CA SER A 178 21.07 -32.00 22.16
C SER A 178 22.28 -32.19 23.08
N ASN A 179 23.37 -31.45 22.83
CA ASN A 179 24.58 -31.52 23.65
C ASN A 179 24.33 -31.18 25.13
N PHE A 180 23.34 -30.33 25.44
CA PHE A 180 22.96 -30.01 26.82
C PHE A 180 22.10 -31.11 27.44
N ILE A 181 21.15 -31.67 26.69
CA ILE A 181 20.30 -32.78 27.16
C ILE A 181 21.15 -34.02 27.45
N ASP A 182 22.10 -34.35 26.57
CA ASP A 182 22.99 -35.50 26.77
C ASP A 182 23.89 -35.29 28.01
N TYR A 183 24.47 -34.09 28.17
CA TYR A 183 25.26 -33.72 29.34
C TYR A 183 24.48 -33.82 30.67
N ILE A 184 23.24 -33.31 30.71
CA ILE A 184 22.37 -33.40 31.90
C ILE A 184 21.94 -34.84 32.16
N THR A 185 21.67 -35.62 31.11
CA THR A 185 21.27 -37.03 31.21
C THR A 185 22.38 -37.87 31.84
N ASP A 186 23.63 -37.68 31.41
CA ASP A 186 24.80 -38.36 32.00
C ASP A 186 25.03 -37.96 33.46
N LEU A 187 24.80 -36.69 33.80
CA LEU A 187 24.90 -36.19 35.17
C LEU A 187 23.82 -36.81 36.09
N ILE A 188 22.58 -36.92 35.61
CA ILE A 188 21.44 -37.46 36.36
C ILE A 188 21.53 -38.98 36.52
N ASN A 189 22.03 -39.70 35.52
CA ASN A 189 22.12 -41.17 35.52
C ASN A 189 23.16 -41.73 36.52
N GLY A 190 23.79 -40.89 37.34
CA GLY A 190 24.48 -41.33 38.56
C GLY A 190 25.88 -41.93 38.34
N VAL A 191 26.53 -41.62 37.22
CA VAL A 191 27.85 -42.18 36.84
C VAL A 191 28.97 -41.85 37.85
N LYS A 192 28.74 -40.91 38.80
CA LYS A 192 29.74 -40.45 39.79
C LYS A 192 29.43 -40.77 41.27
N GLY A 193 28.31 -41.42 41.61
CA GLY A 193 27.91 -41.67 43.01
C GLY A 193 27.31 -40.44 43.73
N GLY A 194 27.07 -40.56 45.04
CA GLY A 194 26.48 -39.51 45.89
C GLY A 194 25.67 -40.07 47.08
N SER A 195 25.18 -39.18 47.96
CA SER A 195 24.40 -39.59 49.14
C SER A 195 23.18 -38.69 49.41
N ILE A 196 22.24 -39.22 50.21
CA ILE A 196 21.05 -38.51 50.68
C ILE A 196 21.13 -38.36 52.20
N LEU A 197 21.08 -37.13 52.70
CA LEU A 197 21.10 -36.80 54.13
C LEU A 197 19.78 -36.17 54.56
N GLN A 198 19.12 -36.79 55.55
CA GLN A 198 18.03 -36.17 56.29
C GLN A 198 18.57 -35.42 57.50
N TYR A 199 18.31 -34.11 57.58
CA TYR A 199 18.86 -33.27 58.64
C TYR A 199 17.81 -32.33 59.28
N PRO A 200 17.83 -32.17 60.61
CA PRO A 200 18.54 -32.99 61.60
C PRO A 200 17.97 -34.41 61.74
N LYS A 201 18.80 -35.40 62.09
CA LYS A 201 18.44 -36.84 62.13
C LYS A 201 17.12 -37.16 62.87
N ASN A 202 16.87 -36.50 63.99
CA ASN A 202 15.73 -36.84 64.87
C ASN A 202 14.45 -36.05 64.56
N ARG A 203 14.54 -34.98 63.75
CA ARG A 203 13.44 -34.10 63.33
C ARG A 203 13.79 -33.51 61.96
N PRO A 204 13.81 -34.33 60.91
CA PRO A 204 14.34 -33.91 59.63
C PRO A 204 13.48 -32.79 59.06
N HIS A 205 14.12 -31.66 58.81
CA HIS A 205 13.53 -30.49 58.19
C HIS A 205 13.92 -30.40 56.72
N THR A 206 15.16 -30.77 56.40
CA THR A 206 15.75 -30.64 55.06
C THR A 206 16.31 -31.98 54.60
N LEU A 207 16.05 -32.31 53.34
CA LEU A 207 16.70 -33.39 52.62
C LEU A 207 17.84 -32.79 51.77
N TYR A 208 19.05 -33.31 51.93
CA TYR A 208 20.20 -32.92 51.13
C TYR A 208 20.62 -34.06 50.20
N PHE A 209 20.69 -33.79 48.90
CA PHE A 209 21.30 -34.66 47.91
C PHE A 209 22.71 -34.14 47.64
N MET A 210 23.72 -34.96 47.91
CA MET A 210 25.14 -34.56 47.90
C MET A 210 25.92 -35.37 46.87
N ASP A 211 26.90 -34.73 46.24
CA ASP A 211 27.81 -35.37 45.27
C ASP A 211 28.85 -36.31 45.89
N THR A 212 28.93 -36.37 47.23
CA THR A 212 29.76 -37.31 47.98
C THR A 212 29.01 -37.86 49.20
N ASP A 213 29.58 -38.86 49.87
CA ASP A 213 29.00 -39.48 51.07
C ASP A 213 29.20 -38.68 52.36
N SER A 214 30.00 -37.61 52.32
CA SER A 214 30.37 -36.81 53.51
C SER A 214 30.06 -35.33 53.31
N THR A 215 29.38 -34.74 54.29
CA THR A 215 29.08 -33.30 54.34
C THR A 215 30.33 -32.43 54.30
N ASP A 216 31.50 -32.94 54.69
CA ASP A 216 32.76 -32.18 54.70
C ASP A 216 33.39 -32.08 53.31
N THR A 217 33.08 -33.05 52.45
CA THR A 217 33.65 -33.14 51.08
C THR A 217 32.65 -32.75 50.01
N ALA A 218 31.35 -32.76 50.34
CA ALA A 218 30.28 -32.39 49.43
C ALA A 218 30.42 -30.93 48.96
N LYS A 219 30.33 -30.72 47.65
CA LYS A 219 30.38 -29.40 47.02
C LYS A 219 29.09 -29.08 46.29
N ASN A 220 28.62 -30.01 45.46
CA ASN A 220 27.37 -29.89 44.75
C ASN A 220 26.25 -30.50 45.60
N VAL A 221 25.35 -29.65 46.09
CA VAL A 221 24.30 -30.06 47.02
C VAL A 221 22.95 -29.48 46.60
N ILE A 222 21.92 -30.34 46.56
CA ILE A 222 20.52 -29.94 46.42
C ILE A 222 19.87 -30.05 47.79
N ALA A 223 19.34 -28.96 48.32
CA ALA A 223 18.58 -28.91 49.56
C ALA A 223 17.09 -28.78 49.26
N ILE A 224 16.25 -29.65 49.83
CA ILE A 224 14.78 -29.62 49.68
C ILE A 224 14.13 -29.58 51.06
N ASN A 225 13.29 -28.58 51.31
CA ASN A 225 12.47 -28.48 52.52
C ASN A 225 11.16 -27.71 52.25
N ASN A 226 10.40 -27.39 53.30
CA ASN A 226 9.13 -26.67 53.20
C ASN A 226 9.25 -25.20 52.75
N GLN A 227 10.46 -24.67 52.56
CA GLN A 227 10.72 -23.34 52.01
C GLN A 227 11.09 -23.38 50.51
N GLY A 228 11.37 -24.56 49.95
CA GLY A 228 11.68 -24.74 48.53
C GLY A 228 12.85 -25.69 48.24
N ILE A 229 13.45 -25.51 47.06
CA ILE A 229 14.60 -26.27 46.55
C ILE A 229 15.76 -25.29 46.30
N GLY A 230 16.91 -25.54 46.91
CA GLY A 230 18.12 -24.72 46.74
C GLY A 230 19.29 -25.54 46.19
N PHE A 231 20.11 -24.92 45.34
CA PHE A 231 21.30 -25.53 44.73
C PHE A 231 22.56 -24.80 45.20
N SER A 232 23.53 -25.55 45.74
CA SER A 232 24.84 -25.03 46.11
C SER A 232 25.96 -25.78 45.41
N THR A 233 27.00 -25.05 45.02
CA THR A 233 28.28 -25.58 44.51
C THR A 233 29.43 -25.36 45.49
N THR A 234 29.13 -24.81 46.68
CA THR A 234 30.12 -24.49 47.72
C THR A 234 30.02 -25.41 48.94
N GLY A 235 29.03 -26.31 48.96
CA GLY A 235 28.81 -27.32 50.00
C GLY A 235 27.45 -27.23 50.68
N TRP A 236 27.19 -28.15 51.61
CA TRP A 236 25.84 -28.40 52.16
C TRP A 236 25.25 -27.26 53.01
N LYS A 237 26.09 -26.31 53.47
CA LYS A 237 25.65 -25.11 54.20
C LYS A 237 25.35 -23.92 53.29
N GLY A 238 25.51 -24.07 51.98
CA GLY A 238 25.30 -23.00 51.01
C GLY A 238 26.51 -22.07 50.83
N PRO A 239 26.31 -20.87 50.26
CA PRO A 239 25.02 -20.29 49.86
C PRO A 239 24.32 -21.09 48.74
N PHE A 240 22.99 -21.07 48.75
CA PHE A 240 22.13 -21.64 47.71
C PHE A 240 21.75 -20.54 46.72
N ARG A 241 22.62 -20.28 45.74
CA ARG A 241 22.49 -19.13 44.83
C ARG A 241 21.31 -19.30 43.87
N ASN A 242 21.17 -20.48 43.29
CA ASN A 242 20.01 -20.84 42.50
C ASN A 242 18.99 -21.50 43.42
N ALA A 243 17.74 -21.04 43.39
CA ALA A 243 16.69 -21.59 44.24
C ALA A 243 15.31 -21.41 43.61
N TRP A 244 14.42 -22.37 43.89
CA TRP A 244 12.99 -22.25 43.68
C TRP A 244 12.29 -22.27 45.03
N THR A 245 11.78 -21.13 45.47
CA THR A 245 11.15 -20.95 46.77
C THR A 245 9.66 -21.32 46.73
N ILE A 246 9.10 -21.64 47.89
CA ILE A 246 7.71 -22.11 48.02
C ILE A 246 6.66 -21.05 47.62
N ASP A 247 7.02 -19.78 47.66
CA ASP A 247 6.21 -18.64 47.18
C ASP A 247 6.27 -18.46 45.64
N GLY A 248 6.99 -19.34 44.93
CA GLY A 248 7.01 -19.40 43.47
C GLY A 248 8.12 -18.61 42.80
N ILE A 249 9.02 -17.98 43.56
CA ILE A 249 10.15 -17.21 42.99
C ILE A 249 11.26 -18.17 42.56
N LEU A 250 11.67 -18.06 41.29
CA LEU A 250 12.88 -18.71 40.78
C LEU A 250 14.02 -17.69 40.77
N ASN A 251 14.98 -17.85 41.68
CA ASN A 251 16.23 -17.10 41.67
C ASN A 251 17.27 -17.88 40.85
N ALA A 252 17.73 -17.32 39.73
CA ALA A 252 18.71 -17.97 38.86
C ALA A 252 19.62 -16.93 38.19
N ASP A 253 20.93 -17.20 38.17
CA ASP A 253 21.90 -16.35 37.47
C ASP A 253 21.80 -16.50 35.93
N PHE A 254 21.36 -17.67 35.45
CA PHE A 254 21.23 -17.98 34.02
C PHE A 254 20.15 -19.03 33.77
N ILE A 255 19.30 -18.81 32.75
CA ILE A 255 18.26 -19.76 32.32
C ILE A 255 18.50 -20.11 30.85
N ARG A 256 18.95 -21.35 30.58
CA ARG A 256 19.02 -21.90 29.22
C ARG A 256 17.71 -22.59 28.88
N ALA A 257 16.90 -21.97 28.04
CA ALA A 257 15.60 -22.53 27.63
C ALA A 257 15.50 -22.61 26.10
N GLY A 258 14.81 -23.63 25.59
CA GLY A 258 14.48 -23.71 24.16
C GLY A 258 13.38 -22.72 23.78
N LYS A 259 12.31 -22.68 24.59
CA LYS A 259 11.22 -21.70 24.51
C LYS A 259 10.74 -21.40 25.93
N ILE A 260 10.53 -20.13 26.25
CA ILE A 260 9.83 -19.71 27.47
C ILE A 260 8.45 -19.24 27.03
N ARG A 261 7.39 -19.84 27.59
CA ARG A 261 6.00 -19.40 27.39
C ARG A 261 5.52 -18.79 28.70
N SER A 262 5.06 -17.56 28.65
CA SER A 262 4.47 -16.86 29.78
C SER A 262 3.38 -15.92 29.29
N ASP A 263 2.41 -15.62 30.17
CA ASP A 263 1.38 -14.61 29.87
C ASP A 263 2.01 -13.21 29.81
N ILE A 264 3.03 -12.98 30.65
CA ILE A 264 3.88 -11.79 30.66
C ILE A 264 5.34 -12.25 30.73
N PHE A 265 6.20 -11.81 29.82
CA PHE A 265 7.65 -11.92 29.95
C PHE A 265 8.24 -10.53 30.17
N GLU A 266 8.74 -10.28 31.38
CA GLU A 266 9.27 -8.99 31.80
C GLU A 266 10.79 -9.10 32.03
N THR A 267 11.56 -8.24 31.37
CA THR A 267 12.99 -8.08 31.65
C THR A 267 13.29 -6.63 31.98
N SER A 268 14.01 -6.41 33.07
CA SER A 268 14.59 -5.11 33.39
C SER A 268 16.01 -5.05 32.81
N PHE A 269 16.37 -3.92 32.19
CA PHE A 269 17.74 -3.74 31.66
C PHE A 269 18.67 -3.00 32.62
N ASN A 270 18.17 -2.45 33.73
CA ASN A 270 18.96 -1.70 34.70
C ASN A 270 18.22 -1.51 36.03
N ALA A 271 18.92 -0.92 37.02
CA ALA A 271 18.32 -0.54 38.31
C ALA A 271 17.42 0.73 38.22
N TYR A 272 17.23 1.30 37.03
CA TYR A 272 16.57 2.59 36.82
C TYR A 272 15.12 2.47 36.33
N GLY A 273 14.58 1.24 36.26
CA GLY A 273 13.16 0.99 35.98
C GLY A 273 12.81 0.93 34.50
N ASP A 274 13.78 0.72 33.61
CA ASP A 274 13.52 0.46 32.19
C ASP A 274 13.16 -1.01 31.96
N ILE A 275 12.02 -1.26 31.33
CA ILE A 275 11.44 -2.60 31.20
C ILE A 275 11.07 -2.91 29.75
N LEU A 276 11.45 -4.08 29.25
CA LEU A 276 10.87 -4.69 28.05
C LEU A 276 9.87 -5.77 28.46
N ARG A 277 8.64 -5.66 27.96
CA ARG A 277 7.55 -6.60 28.24
C ARG A 277 7.06 -7.26 26.96
N LEU A 278 6.90 -8.57 26.98
CA LEU A 278 6.04 -9.29 26.04
C LEU A 278 4.76 -9.64 26.78
N VAL A 279 3.65 -9.04 26.39
CA VAL A 279 2.34 -9.25 27.03
C VAL A 279 1.24 -9.15 25.99
N ASN A 280 0.26 -10.07 26.05
CA ASN A 280 -0.90 -10.08 25.15
C ASN A 280 -0.55 -10.02 23.64
N GLY A 281 0.60 -10.58 23.25
CA GLY A 281 1.08 -10.58 21.87
C GLY A 281 1.71 -9.26 21.38
N ALA A 282 1.99 -8.32 22.29
CA ALA A 282 2.70 -7.08 22.01
C ALA A 282 4.08 -7.05 22.67
N LEU A 283 5.04 -6.40 22.02
CA LEU A 283 6.34 -6.06 22.59
C LEU A 283 6.32 -4.60 23.04
N GLN A 284 6.51 -4.33 24.34
CA GLN A 284 6.38 -3.00 24.93
C GLN A 284 7.69 -2.56 25.59
N ALA A 285 8.03 -1.28 25.47
CA ALA A 285 9.11 -0.66 26.24
C ALA A 285 8.54 0.40 27.20
N TRP A 286 9.02 0.36 28.44
CA TRP A 286 8.60 1.23 29.54
C TRP A 286 9.80 1.92 30.19
N ASN A 287 9.62 3.16 30.61
CA ASN A 287 10.54 3.90 31.48
C ASN A 287 9.82 4.22 32.80
N GLY A 288 10.17 3.51 33.87
CA GLY A 288 9.44 3.55 35.13
C GLY A 288 7.98 3.12 34.98
N LYS A 289 7.04 4.05 35.19
CA LYS A 289 5.59 3.82 35.03
C LYS A 289 5.05 4.28 33.66
N THR A 290 5.92 4.76 32.78
CA THR A 290 5.52 5.39 31.51
C THR A 290 5.78 4.44 30.34
N LYS A 291 4.74 4.10 29.59
CA LYS A 291 4.89 3.37 28.32
C LYS A 291 5.38 4.34 27.24
N ILE A 292 6.42 3.95 26.52
CA ILE A 292 7.04 4.79 25.47
C ILE A 292 6.97 4.16 24.07
N MET A 293 6.85 2.83 23.98
CA MET A 293 6.76 2.10 22.72
C MET A 293 5.91 0.85 22.87
N GLU A 294 5.18 0.50 21.83
CA GLU A 294 4.48 -0.77 21.69
C GLU A 294 4.54 -1.28 20.24
N LEU A 295 4.96 -2.52 20.03
CA LEU A 295 4.93 -3.19 18.72
C LEU A 295 3.86 -4.28 18.78
N THR A 296 2.83 -4.12 17.95
CA THR A 296 1.71 -5.06 17.84
C THR A 296 1.67 -5.68 16.45
N LYS A 297 0.69 -6.56 16.19
CA LYS A 297 0.36 -7.03 14.84
C LYS A 297 0.00 -5.90 13.84
N GLN A 298 -0.25 -4.68 14.33
CA GLN A 298 -0.61 -3.51 13.53
C GLN A 298 0.61 -2.64 13.16
N GLY A 299 1.78 -2.91 13.75
CA GLY A 299 2.99 -2.12 13.55
C GLY A 299 3.56 -1.55 14.85
N LEU A 300 4.51 -0.63 14.70
CA LEU A 300 5.17 0.06 15.80
C LEU A 300 4.39 1.31 16.21
N GLU A 301 4.13 1.49 17.48
CA GLU A 301 3.40 2.61 18.08
C GLU A 301 4.29 3.35 19.10
N PHE A 302 4.12 4.67 19.19
CA PHE A 302 4.83 5.55 20.12
C PHE A 302 3.86 6.17 21.13
N TRP A 303 4.31 6.31 22.37
CA TRP A 303 3.47 6.73 23.50
C TRP A 303 4.21 7.71 24.42
N ASN A 304 3.46 8.52 25.17
CA ASN A 304 3.91 9.26 26.34
C ASN A 304 2.91 9.04 27.47
N GLY A 305 3.17 8.01 28.28
CA GLY A 305 2.27 7.58 29.35
C GLY A 305 1.02 6.94 28.76
N ASN A 306 -0.15 7.50 29.09
CA ASN A 306 -1.43 7.06 28.53
C ASN A 306 -1.77 7.73 27.19
N SER A 307 -0.95 8.67 26.72
CA SER A 307 -1.17 9.40 25.48
C SER A 307 -0.46 8.70 24.33
N HIS A 308 -1.20 8.29 23.30
CA HIS A 308 -0.61 7.83 22.04
C HIS A 308 0.00 9.04 21.30
N ILE A 309 1.05 8.80 20.52
CA ILE A 309 1.75 9.86 19.76
C ILE A 309 1.63 9.59 18.26
N GLY A 310 1.73 8.33 17.85
CA GLY A 310 1.74 7.97 16.44
C GLY A 310 2.28 6.58 16.18
N SER A 311 2.27 6.15 14.91
CA SER A 311 2.63 4.79 14.51
C SER A 311 3.41 4.71 13.18
N ILE A 312 4.09 3.57 12.99
CA ILE A 312 4.84 3.16 11.80
C ILE A 312 4.49 1.70 11.48
N GLY A 313 3.89 1.44 10.31
CA GLY A 313 3.56 0.07 9.90
C GLY A 313 2.70 -0.04 8.65
N THR A 314 2.46 -1.29 8.23
CA THR A 314 1.60 -1.65 7.09
C THR A 314 0.16 -1.81 7.55
N LYS A 315 -0.51 -0.68 7.79
CA LYS A 315 -1.98 -0.71 7.85
C LYS A 315 -2.45 -0.91 6.41
N GLY A 316 -3.21 -1.96 6.12
CA GLY A 316 -3.92 -2.10 4.83
C GLY A 316 -4.66 -0.80 4.47
N ASN A 317 -5.00 -0.59 3.19
CA ASN A 317 -5.34 0.74 2.62
C ASN A 317 -5.96 1.73 3.64
N PRO A 318 -5.17 2.62 4.24
CA PRO A 318 -5.62 3.49 5.33
C PRO A 318 -6.40 4.70 4.83
N PHE A 319 -6.54 4.86 3.51
CA PHE A 319 -7.36 5.86 2.86
C PHE A 319 -8.30 5.17 1.85
N PRO A 320 -9.27 4.37 2.29
CA PRO A 320 -10.19 3.64 1.41
C PRO A 320 -11.01 4.56 0.49
N ASP A 321 -11.08 5.85 0.83
CA ASP A 321 -11.84 6.87 0.11
C ASP A 321 -10.96 7.78 -0.77
N LEU A 322 -9.63 7.64 -0.75
CA LEU A 322 -8.72 8.46 -1.56
C LEU A 322 -8.61 7.88 -2.98
N ARG A 323 -9.35 8.50 -3.91
CA ARG A 323 -9.47 8.07 -5.32
C ARG A 323 -8.89 9.10 -6.28
N ASP A 324 -8.30 8.64 -7.37
CA ASP A 324 -7.82 9.50 -8.46
C ASP A 324 -9.01 10.10 -9.26
N VAL A 325 -8.70 10.92 -10.27
CA VAL A 325 -9.71 11.57 -11.13
C VAL A 325 -10.60 10.58 -11.91
N ASN A 326 -10.20 9.30 -11.96
CA ASN A 326 -10.91 8.22 -12.63
C ASN A 326 -11.60 7.27 -11.63
N GLY A 327 -11.56 7.56 -10.33
CA GLY A 327 -12.19 6.74 -9.28
C GLY A 327 -11.36 5.55 -8.80
N ASN A 328 -10.11 5.39 -9.27
CA ASN A 328 -9.22 4.32 -8.81
C ASN A 328 -8.62 4.67 -7.45
N LEU A 329 -8.41 3.67 -6.59
CA LEU A 329 -7.69 3.86 -5.33
C LEU A 329 -6.26 4.36 -5.61
N VAL A 330 -5.91 5.52 -5.05
CA VAL A 330 -4.58 6.15 -5.24
C VAL A 330 -3.47 5.30 -4.62
N VAL A 331 -3.78 4.54 -3.56
CA VAL A 331 -2.90 3.55 -2.93
C VAL A 331 -3.68 2.24 -2.87
N SER A 332 -3.26 1.26 -3.67
CA SER A 332 -4.05 0.04 -3.93
C SER A 332 -3.46 -1.23 -3.31
N ASP A 333 -2.22 -1.19 -2.83
CA ASP A 333 -1.44 -2.41 -2.63
C ASP A 333 -1.10 -2.71 -1.15
N GLY A 334 -1.41 -1.79 -0.23
CA GLY A 334 -1.21 -1.99 1.20
C GLY A 334 0.26 -2.05 1.67
N ASN A 335 1.21 -1.67 0.81
CA ASN A 335 2.65 -1.80 1.08
C ASN A 335 3.36 -0.44 1.27
N SER A 336 2.62 0.66 1.39
CA SER A 336 3.20 1.98 1.65
C SER A 336 3.72 2.10 3.08
N LEU A 337 4.91 2.68 3.26
CA LEU A 337 5.43 3.03 4.57
C LEU A 337 4.84 4.37 5.00
N LEU A 338 4.15 4.40 6.14
CA LEU A 338 3.50 5.58 6.67
C LEU A 338 4.07 5.94 8.05
N LEU A 339 4.39 7.22 8.25
CA LEU A 339 4.61 7.83 9.56
C LEU A 339 3.36 8.64 9.89
N VAL A 340 2.56 8.20 10.86
CA VAL A 340 1.27 8.80 11.19
C VAL A 340 1.33 9.32 12.62
N ALA A 341 1.29 10.64 12.81
CA ALA A 341 1.00 11.21 14.13
C ALA A 341 -0.49 11.02 14.49
N ASP A 342 -0.86 11.15 15.76
CA ASP A 342 -2.27 11.11 16.20
C ASP A 342 -3.20 12.07 15.43
N ASN A 343 -2.63 13.16 14.92
CA ASN A 343 -3.31 13.99 13.94
C ASN A 343 -3.17 13.35 12.54
N PRO A 344 -4.26 12.83 11.95
CA PRO A 344 -4.24 12.16 10.65
C PRO A 344 -3.94 13.10 9.47
N GLN A 345 -3.63 14.37 9.72
CA GLN A 345 -3.19 15.35 8.70
C GLN A 345 -1.67 15.56 8.71
N LYS A 346 -0.94 14.96 9.66
CA LYS A 346 0.53 14.98 9.73
C LYS A 346 1.05 13.60 9.40
N ILE A 347 0.99 13.27 8.11
CA ILE A 347 1.30 11.94 7.61
C ILE A 347 2.42 12.04 6.59
N ILE A 348 3.51 11.33 6.81
CA ILE A 348 4.55 11.16 5.80
C ILE A 348 4.36 9.78 5.18
N GLY A 349 3.97 9.73 3.91
CA GLY A 349 3.75 8.49 3.18
C GLY A 349 4.77 8.25 2.08
N LEU A 350 5.20 6.99 1.94
CA LEU A 350 6.08 6.51 0.87
C LEU A 350 5.38 5.37 0.14
N SER A 351 5.01 5.62 -1.12
CA SER A 351 4.50 4.60 -2.06
C SER A 351 5.62 3.62 -2.44
N ASN A 352 5.28 2.36 -2.69
CA ASN A 352 6.23 1.34 -3.15
C ASN A 352 6.24 1.14 -4.68
N GLN A 353 5.44 1.88 -5.45
CA GLN A 353 5.39 1.74 -6.91
C GLN A 353 6.67 2.30 -7.57
N SER A 354 7.30 1.51 -8.43
CA SER A 354 8.42 1.98 -9.25
C SER A 354 7.93 3.05 -10.23
N GLY A 355 8.39 4.30 -10.05
CA GLY A 355 8.07 5.44 -10.91
C GLY A 355 6.99 6.41 -10.40
N ALA A 356 6.37 6.17 -9.24
CA ALA A 356 5.38 7.08 -8.65
C ALA A 356 5.31 7.01 -7.11
N GLY A 357 5.28 8.18 -6.46
CA GLY A 357 4.97 8.32 -5.03
C GLY A 357 4.54 9.75 -4.67
N HIS A 358 3.64 9.90 -3.70
CA HIS A 358 3.13 11.19 -3.25
C HIS A 358 3.33 11.38 -1.76
N LEU A 359 3.92 12.54 -1.45
CA LEU A 359 4.48 12.93 -0.17
C LEU A 359 3.82 14.25 0.22
N ILE A 360 3.09 14.28 1.34
CA ILE A 360 2.48 15.49 1.89
C ILE A 360 3.09 15.70 3.26
N THR A 361 3.97 16.67 3.38
CA THR A 361 4.84 16.82 4.55
C THR A 361 5.19 18.29 4.76
N GLY A 362 5.13 18.74 6.01
CA GLY A 362 5.59 20.09 6.35
C GLY A 362 5.06 20.61 7.68
N LEU A 363 5.88 21.41 8.35
CA LEU A 363 5.51 22.14 9.59
C LEU A 363 4.37 23.13 9.36
N THR A 364 4.29 23.65 8.14
CA THR A 364 3.48 24.80 7.76
C THR A 364 2.65 24.62 6.51
N GLN A 365 2.54 23.37 6.07
CA GLN A 365 1.50 22.94 5.15
C GLN A 365 0.42 22.35 6.03
N PHE A 366 -0.60 23.16 6.26
CA PHE A 366 -1.71 22.77 7.10
C PHE A 366 -3.00 23.24 6.46
N PHE A 367 -3.95 22.32 6.43
CA PHE A 367 -5.34 22.65 6.18
C PHE A 367 -5.87 23.31 7.45
N VAL A 368 -6.26 24.59 7.35
CA VAL A 368 -6.89 25.31 8.45
C VAL A 368 -8.19 25.88 7.91
N GLY A 369 -9.31 25.21 8.22
CA GLY A 369 -10.61 25.53 7.62
C GLY A 369 -10.63 25.29 6.11
N ASN A 370 -11.19 26.23 5.34
CA ASN A 370 -11.27 26.17 3.86
C ASN A 370 -10.00 26.66 3.15
N ASN A 371 -8.93 26.92 3.91
CA ASN A 371 -7.69 27.46 3.38
C ASN A 371 -6.66 26.34 3.23
N PHE A 372 -6.16 26.16 2.02
CA PHE A 372 -4.96 25.37 1.78
C PHE A 372 -3.77 26.31 1.79
N ASN A 373 -3.09 26.35 2.94
CA ASN A 373 -2.03 27.30 3.15
C ASN A 373 -0.67 26.66 2.94
N PHE A 374 0.11 27.30 2.09
CA PHE A 374 1.52 27.03 1.93
C PHE A 374 2.26 28.17 2.60
N PHE A 375 2.93 27.93 3.72
CA PHE A 375 3.92 28.86 4.24
C PHE A 375 5.30 28.27 4.08
N GLY A 376 6.24 29.11 3.67
CA GLY A 376 7.66 28.84 3.83
C GLY A 376 8.04 28.82 5.31
N PRO A 377 9.28 28.44 5.63
CA PRO A 377 9.76 28.36 6.99
C PRO A 377 9.50 29.65 7.79
N LYS A 378 9.05 29.50 9.05
CA LYS A 378 8.78 30.62 9.98
C LYS A 378 7.69 31.61 9.51
N GLY A 379 6.70 31.12 8.75
CA GLY A 379 5.59 31.95 8.26
C GLY A 379 5.94 32.80 7.03
N SER A 380 7.09 32.53 6.40
CA SER A 380 7.50 33.17 5.15
C SER A 380 6.56 32.80 4.01
N LYS A 381 6.59 33.56 2.91
CA LYS A 381 5.85 33.19 1.69
C LYS A 381 6.37 31.86 1.13
N SER A 382 5.47 31.04 0.59
CA SER A 382 5.79 29.79 -0.10
C SER A 382 5.80 29.99 -1.62
N THR A 383 6.38 29.03 -2.32
CA THR A 383 6.33 28.98 -3.79
C THR A 383 5.50 27.77 -4.21
N ILE A 384 4.54 27.98 -5.10
CA ILE A 384 3.74 26.91 -5.74
C ILE A 384 4.19 26.85 -7.20
N THR A 385 4.69 25.70 -7.65
CA THR A 385 5.08 25.46 -9.05
C THR A 385 4.11 24.45 -9.65
N VAL A 386 3.39 24.85 -10.70
CA VAL A 386 2.39 24.03 -11.39
C VAL A 386 2.44 24.32 -12.88
N ASP A 387 2.20 23.31 -13.71
CA ASP A 387 2.13 23.49 -15.17
C ASP A 387 0.93 24.35 -15.58
N ARG A 388 -0.16 24.31 -14.81
CA ARG A 388 -1.37 25.12 -15.00
C ARG A 388 -2.05 25.41 -13.67
N LEU A 389 -2.48 26.66 -13.45
CA LEU A 389 -3.27 27.07 -12.28
C LEU A 389 -4.61 27.64 -12.77
N ILE A 390 -5.73 27.22 -12.18
CA ILE A 390 -7.07 27.73 -12.50
C ILE A 390 -7.73 28.21 -11.21
N VAL A 391 -8.16 29.47 -11.17
CA VAL A 391 -8.83 30.07 -10.00
C VAL A 391 -10.16 30.68 -10.44
N GLY A 392 -11.26 30.27 -9.82
CA GLY A 392 -12.60 30.77 -10.15
C GLY A 392 -13.06 30.47 -11.60
N GLY A 393 -12.59 29.37 -12.19
CA GLY A 393 -12.93 28.96 -13.56
C GLY A 393 -12.13 29.67 -14.66
N LYS A 394 -11.12 30.46 -14.29
CA LYS A 394 -10.20 31.12 -15.23
C LYS A 394 -8.79 30.60 -15.02
N GLU A 395 -8.08 30.31 -16.10
CA GLU A 395 -6.66 29.99 -16.04
C GLU A 395 -5.90 31.22 -15.53
N VAL A 396 -5.15 31.04 -14.46
CA VAL A 396 -4.19 32.02 -13.97
C VAL A 396 -2.99 31.91 -14.89
N ILE A 397 -2.96 32.79 -15.87
CA ILE A 397 -1.84 32.97 -16.77
C ILE A 397 -0.88 33.92 -16.07
N PRO A 398 0.40 33.57 -15.82
CA PRO A 398 1.32 34.49 -15.18
C PRO A 398 1.46 35.78 -16.01
N GLY A 399 0.77 36.84 -15.59
CA GLY A 399 0.73 38.12 -16.28
C GLY A 399 -0.64 38.78 -16.33
N ASP A 400 -1.29 38.99 -15.19
CA ASP A 400 -2.53 39.78 -15.11
C ASP A 400 -2.84 40.26 -13.68
N GLY A 401 -2.04 41.22 -13.20
CA GLY A 401 -2.31 41.94 -11.97
C GLY A 401 -1.95 43.41 -12.12
N SER A 402 -2.95 44.24 -12.41
CA SER A 402 -3.01 45.70 -12.26
C SER A 402 -1.74 46.40 -11.75
N GLY A 403 -1.06 47.12 -12.64
CA GLY A 403 0.02 48.01 -12.26
C GLY A 403 0.94 48.26 -13.45
N GLY A 404 0.48 49.03 -14.42
CA GLY A 404 1.42 49.74 -15.28
C GLY A 404 2.26 50.62 -14.37
N ASN A 405 3.47 50.17 -14.07
CA ASN A 405 4.50 50.92 -13.37
C ASN A 405 5.84 50.43 -13.91
N ASP A 406 6.36 51.20 -14.87
CA ASP A 406 7.77 51.38 -15.25
C ASP A 406 8.68 50.16 -15.51
N GLY A 407 8.20 48.92 -15.43
CA GLY A 407 9.02 47.71 -15.51
C GLY A 407 8.92 46.88 -16.80
N ASP A 408 7.91 47.11 -17.65
CA ASP A 408 7.58 46.28 -18.83
C ASP A 408 7.72 47.01 -20.18
N VAL A 409 8.11 48.29 -20.17
CA VAL A 409 8.34 49.07 -21.39
C VAL A 409 9.78 48.81 -21.87
N PRO A 410 9.98 48.35 -23.12
CA PRO A 410 11.29 48.25 -23.72
C PRO A 410 12.07 49.57 -23.56
N PRO A 411 13.33 49.56 -23.10
CA PRO A 411 14.13 50.77 -22.89
C PRO A 411 14.33 51.60 -24.15
N GLU A 412 14.13 51.00 -25.33
CA GLU A 412 14.12 51.66 -26.64
C GLU A 412 12.98 52.68 -26.81
N LEU A 413 11.92 52.59 -26.00
CA LEU A 413 10.76 53.48 -26.04
C LEU A 413 10.88 54.57 -24.97
N THR A 414 11.12 55.80 -25.42
CA THR A 414 11.58 56.90 -24.56
C THR A 414 10.52 57.96 -24.34
N THR A 415 9.60 58.13 -25.29
CA THR A 415 8.52 59.13 -25.21
C THR A 415 7.26 58.55 -24.59
N GLU A 416 6.42 59.41 -24.01
CA GLU A 416 5.11 58.99 -23.47
C GLU A 416 4.22 58.39 -24.54
N LYS A 417 4.25 58.94 -25.75
CA LYS A 417 3.56 58.42 -26.93
C LYS A 417 3.98 56.99 -27.26
N GLU A 418 5.28 56.72 -27.28
CA GLU A 418 5.83 55.38 -27.52
C GLU A 418 5.45 54.39 -26.41
N LYS A 419 5.50 54.82 -25.15
CA LYS A 419 5.07 54.02 -23.99
C LYS A 419 3.59 53.67 -24.06
N ASN A 420 2.76 54.64 -24.45
CA ASN A 420 1.34 54.43 -24.66
C ASN A 420 1.10 53.47 -25.85
N ALA A 421 1.80 53.66 -26.96
CA ALA A 421 1.73 52.77 -28.12
C ALA A 421 2.10 51.32 -27.74
N TRP A 422 3.10 51.13 -26.88
CA TRP A 422 3.45 49.81 -26.34
C TRP A 422 2.34 49.21 -25.48
N ALA A 423 1.69 50.00 -24.62
CA ALA A 423 0.57 49.52 -23.82
C ALA A 423 -0.60 49.07 -24.71
N VAL A 424 -0.94 49.83 -25.77
CA VAL A 424 -1.93 49.43 -26.78
C VAL A 424 -1.51 48.15 -27.49
N TRP A 425 -0.24 48.07 -27.93
CA TRP A 425 0.31 46.92 -28.66
C TRP A 425 0.19 45.62 -27.85
N GLN A 426 0.66 45.64 -26.61
CA GLN A 426 0.62 44.49 -25.72
C GLN A 426 -0.81 44.07 -25.40
N PHE A 427 -1.70 45.03 -25.15
CA PHE A 427 -3.10 44.75 -24.89
C PHE A 427 -3.78 44.07 -26.09
N LEU A 428 -3.67 44.62 -27.30
CA LEU A 428 -4.30 44.07 -28.49
C LEU A 428 -3.71 42.70 -28.87
N LYS A 429 -2.39 42.53 -28.76
CA LYS A 429 -1.75 41.21 -28.93
C LYS A 429 -2.28 40.19 -27.92
N SER A 430 -2.48 40.57 -26.65
CA SER A 430 -3.07 39.69 -25.63
C SER A 430 -4.51 39.29 -25.95
N LYS A 431 -5.23 40.14 -26.68
CA LYS A 431 -6.59 39.87 -27.18
C LYS A 431 -6.59 39.04 -28.45
N GLY A 432 -5.43 38.68 -29.02
CA GLY A 432 -5.33 37.84 -30.22
C GLY A 432 -5.46 38.61 -31.54
N TYR A 433 -5.13 39.90 -31.55
CA TYR A 433 -4.95 40.65 -32.79
C TYR A 433 -3.60 40.30 -33.41
N SER A 434 -3.53 40.22 -34.74
CA SER A 434 -2.28 40.20 -35.48
C SER A 434 -1.51 41.49 -35.25
N GLU A 435 -0.21 41.48 -35.53
CA GLU A 435 0.66 42.65 -35.39
C GLU A 435 0.24 43.76 -36.36
N GLN A 436 -0.22 43.38 -37.55
CA GLN A 436 -0.68 44.30 -38.59
C GLN A 436 -2.03 44.91 -38.23
N ALA A 437 -2.97 44.15 -37.67
CA ALA A 437 -4.22 44.69 -37.15
C ALA A 437 -3.98 45.64 -35.96
N THR A 438 -3.05 45.28 -35.08
CA THR A 438 -2.62 46.11 -33.95
C THR A 438 -2.01 47.43 -34.43
N ALA A 439 -1.10 47.36 -35.41
CA ALA A 439 -0.51 48.53 -36.04
C ALA A 439 -1.56 49.42 -36.74
N GLY A 440 -2.54 48.81 -37.40
CA GLY A 440 -3.63 49.54 -38.06
C GLY A 440 -4.48 50.36 -37.09
N ILE A 441 -4.75 49.81 -35.90
CA ILE A 441 -5.43 50.55 -34.82
C ILE A 441 -4.54 51.68 -34.30
N LEU A 442 -3.25 51.43 -34.08
CA LEU A 442 -2.30 52.44 -33.62
C LEU A 442 -2.17 53.61 -34.60
N GLY A 443 -2.16 53.35 -35.92
CA GLY A 443 -2.14 54.42 -36.93
C GLY A 443 -3.38 55.31 -36.89
N ASN A 444 -4.55 54.75 -36.56
CA ASN A 444 -5.76 55.53 -36.32
C ASN A 444 -5.65 56.35 -35.04
N MET A 445 -5.29 55.71 -33.92
CA MET A 445 -5.13 56.40 -32.62
C MET A 445 -4.09 57.53 -32.68
N ASP A 446 -3.04 57.37 -33.48
CA ASP A 446 -2.04 58.43 -33.67
C ASP A 446 -2.64 59.67 -34.33
N GLN A 447 -3.43 59.47 -35.39
CA GLN A 447 -4.13 60.58 -36.03
C GLN A 447 -5.19 61.22 -35.11
N GLU A 448 -5.92 60.42 -34.33
CA GLU A 448 -7.02 60.90 -33.50
C GLU A 448 -6.53 61.65 -32.25
N SER A 449 -5.49 61.13 -31.58
CA SER A 449 -5.12 61.58 -30.24
C SER A 449 -3.62 61.73 -30.02
N GLY A 450 -2.79 61.41 -31.01
CA GLY A 450 -1.37 61.20 -30.79
C GLY A 450 -1.10 60.05 -29.83
N ILE A 451 -2.01 59.07 -29.73
CA ILE A 451 -1.98 57.95 -28.78
C ILE A 451 -1.94 58.42 -27.32
N MET A 452 -2.67 59.50 -27.02
CA MET A 452 -2.80 60.05 -25.67
C MET A 452 -4.20 59.76 -25.11
N PRO A 453 -4.31 59.10 -23.94
CA PRO A 453 -5.61 58.75 -23.37
C PRO A 453 -6.31 59.96 -22.71
N ASP A 454 -5.60 60.94 -22.18
CA ASP A 454 -6.19 62.11 -21.54
C ASP A 454 -6.12 63.37 -22.41
N ILE A 455 -6.77 63.32 -23.57
CA ILE A 455 -6.81 64.45 -24.52
C ILE A 455 -8.24 64.72 -24.99
N ASP A 456 -8.63 66.00 -24.93
CA ASP A 456 -9.87 66.52 -25.52
C ASP A 456 -9.64 66.86 -27.00
N GLU A 457 -10.69 66.84 -27.81
CA GLU A 457 -10.62 67.15 -29.24
C GLU A 457 -10.02 68.54 -29.51
N GLY A 458 -9.07 68.60 -30.45
CA GLY A 458 -8.44 69.86 -30.88
C GLY A 458 -9.46 70.81 -31.49
N GLY A 459 -9.64 72.00 -30.89
CA GLY A 459 -10.62 73.01 -31.35
C GLY A 459 -11.93 73.06 -30.55
N GLY A 460 -12.06 72.27 -29.48
CA GLY A 460 -13.21 72.32 -28.57
C GLY A 460 -14.40 71.44 -28.99
N GLY A 461 -14.14 70.43 -29.83
CA GLY A 461 -15.14 69.44 -30.23
C GLY A 461 -15.47 68.41 -29.13
N PRO A 462 -16.49 67.58 -29.34
CA PRO A 462 -17.00 66.62 -28.35
C PRO A 462 -16.18 65.33 -28.18
N GLY A 463 -15.08 65.11 -28.91
CA GLY A 463 -14.23 63.93 -28.81
C GLY A 463 -13.34 63.87 -27.56
N TYR A 464 -13.06 62.65 -27.08
CA TYR A 464 -12.11 62.44 -25.97
C TYR A 464 -11.38 61.09 -26.05
N GLY A 465 -10.10 61.08 -25.68
CA GLY A 465 -9.29 59.88 -25.49
C GLY A 465 -8.71 59.26 -26.75
N LEU A 466 -8.21 58.02 -26.64
CA LEU A 466 -7.35 57.34 -27.63
C LEU A 466 -7.88 57.35 -29.06
N VAL A 467 -9.20 57.17 -29.21
CA VAL A 467 -9.92 57.09 -30.50
C VAL A 467 -10.96 58.20 -30.63
N GLN A 468 -10.81 59.29 -29.86
CA GLN A 468 -11.70 60.46 -29.88
C GLN A 468 -13.20 60.10 -29.82
N TRP A 469 -13.60 59.31 -28.80
CA TRP A 469 -15.01 58.93 -28.63
C TRP A 469 -15.91 60.16 -28.58
N THR A 470 -16.79 60.26 -29.58
CA THR A 470 -17.67 61.42 -29.78
C THR A 470 -19.11 61.07 -29.40
N SER A 471 -19.72 61.90 -28.55
CA SER A 471 -21.08 61.66 -28.09
C SER A 471 -22.12 61.90 -29.20
N PRO A 472 -23.12 61.01 -29.36
CA PRO A 472 -24.30 61.30 -30.18
C PRO A 472 -25.29 62.25 -29.49
N ILE A 473 -25.10 62.58 -28.20
CA ILE A 473 -25.98 63.48 -27.44
C ILE A 473 -25.45 64.91 -27.55
N ALA A 474 -26.25 65.78 -28.15
CA ALA A 474 -25.89 67.19 -28.32
C ALA A 474 -25.58 67.85 -26.96
N GLY A 475 -24.38 68.43 -26.84
CA GLY A 475 -23.92 69.14 -25.64
C GLY A 475 -23.27 68.27 -24.56
N GLU A 476 -23.19 66.93 -24.73
CA GLU A 476 -22.41 66.07 -23.84
C GLU A 476 -20.91 66.18 -24.19
N SER A 477 -20.05 66.42 -23.20
CA SER A 477 -18.60 66.43 -23.42
C SER A 477 -18.06 65.01 -23.63
N GLY A 478 -16.98 64.87 -24.39
CA GLY A 478 -16.35 63.56 -24.61
C GLY A 478 -15.92 62.87 -23.32
N ARG A 479 -15.47 63.64 -22.32
CA ARG A 479 -15.15 63.13 -20.97
C ARG A 479 -16.37 62.48 -20.31
N ALA A 480 -17.50 63.19 -20.29
CA ALA A 480 -18.74 62.65 -19.73
C ALA A 480 -19.21 61.42 -20.50
N TYR A 481 -19.04 61.44 -21.83
CA TYR A 481 -19.41 60.33 -22.69
C TYR A 481 -18.60 59.06 -22.40
N VAL A 482 -17.27 59.16 -22.33
CA VAL A 482 -16.41 58.01 -22.02
C VAL A 482 -16.72 57.45 -20.63
N GLN A 483 -16.95 58.31 -19.62
CA GLN A 483 -17.37 57.85 -18.29
C GLN A 483 -18.71 57.09 -18.32
N ARG A 484 -19.67 57.57 -19.11
CA ARG A 484 -20.96 56.89 -19.30
C ARG A 484 -20.79 55.54 -19.99
N LEU A 485 -19.96 55.46 -21.03
CA LEU A 485 -19.65 54.22 -21.73
C LEU A 485 -18.96 53.20 -20.81
N LEU A 486 -18.03 53.64 -19.96
CA LEU A 486 -17.40 52.78 -18.95
C LEU A 486 -18.43 52.20 -17.97
N GLY A 487 -19.37 53.04 -17.51
CA GLY A 487 -20.50 52.59 -16.69
C GLY A 487 -21.38 51.55 -17.38
N GLN A 488 -21.70 51.76 -18.67
CA GLN A 488 -22.49 50.82 -19.48
C GLN A 488 -21.75 49.48 -19.69
N ALA A 489 -20.44 49.53 -19.87
CA ALA A 489 -19.59 48.34 -20.04
C ALA A 489 -19.27 47.63 -18.71
N GLY A 490 -19.65 48.20 -17.55
CA GLY A 490 -19.29 47.68 -16.23
C GLY A 490 -17.78 47.75 -15.94
N ILE A 491 -17.07 48.68 -16.57
CA ILE A 491 -15.62 48.84 -16.44
C ILE A 491 -15.32 49.88 -15.36
N SER A 492 -14.73 49.44 -14.26
CA SER A 492 -14.23 50.32 -13.19
C SER A 492 -12.79 50.77 -13.47
N GLY A 493 -12.50 52.05 -13.23
CA GLY A 493 -11.16 52.63 -13.36
C GLY A 493 -11.20 54.14 -13.64
N ASP A 494 -10.05 54.82 -13.57
CA ASP A 494 -9.95 56.21 -14.03
C ASP A 494 -10.05 56.24 -15.56
N TYR A 495 -11.00 57.02 -16.08
CA TYR A 495 -11.28 57.15 -17.50
C TYR A 495 -10.14 57.81 -18.28
N ARG A 496 -9.23 58.51 -17.60
CA ARG A 496 -8.01 59.13 -18.18
C ARG A 496 -6.91 58.11 -18.46
N ASN A 497 -6.99 56.93 -17.84
CA ASN A 497 -5.94 55.92 -17.95
C ASN A 497 -6.08 55.09 -19.23
N ILE A 498 -4.95 54.89 -19.91
CA ILE A 498 -4.87 54.08 -21.14
C ILE A 498 -5.47 52.68 -20.97
N THR A 499 -5.18 51.99 -19.88
CA THR A 499 -5.69 50.64 -19.61
C THR A 499 -7.22 50.61 -19.49
N THR A 500 -7.81 51.66 -18.91
CA THR A 500 -9.27 51.77 -18.77
C THR A 500 -9.90 51.97 -20.14
N GLN A 501 -9.34 52.85 -20.97
CA GLN A 501 -9.82 53.11 -22.33
C GLN A 501 -9.61 51.92 -23.26
N LEU A 502 -8.53 51.13 -23.10
CA LEU A 502 -8.30 49.91 -23.87
C LEU A 502 -9.32 48.82 -23.58
N LYS A 503 -9.75 48.67 -22.33
CA LYS A 503 -10.90 47.79 -21.99
C LYS A 503 -12.17 48.26 -22.66
N LEU A 504 -12.40 49.57 -22.72
CA LEU A 504 -13.55 50.14 -23.41
C LEU A 504 -13.50 49.91 -24.92
N LEU A 505 -12.33 50.09 -25.53
CA LEU A 505 -12.08 49.77 -26.94
C LEU A 505 -12.47 48.31 -27.26
N ASP A 506 -11.95 47.35 -26.47
CA ASP A 506 -12.25 45.92 -26.64
C ASP A 506 -13.75 45.62 -26.49
N TRP A 507 -14.42 46.27 -25.54
CA TRP A 507 -15.88 46.18 -25.40
C TRP A 507 -16.59 46.72 -26.65
N HIS A 508 -16.19 47.86 -27.18
CA HIS A 508 -16.76 48.49 -28.39
C HIS A 508 -16.56 47.70 -29.67
N MET A 509 -15.52 46.87 -29.76
CA MET A 509 -15.37 45.93 -30.87
C MET A 509 -16.56 44.97 -30.98
N HIS A 510 -17.26 44.71 -29.87
CA HIS A 510 -18.40 43.78 -29.83
C HIS A 510 -19.74 44.46 -29.51
N ASN A 511 -19.75 45.77 -29.22
CA ASN A 511 -20.92 46.48 -28.70
C ASN A 511 -21.14 47.82 -29.42
N GLY A 512 -21.64 47.75 -30.66
CA GLY A 512 -22.23 48.88 -31.38
C GLY A 512 -21.27 49.83 -32.09
N GLN A 513 -20.01 49.95 -31.68
CA GLN A 513 -19.06 50.85 -32.34
C GLN A 513 -18.45 50.24 -33.60
N TYR A 514 -18.07 48.96 -33.61
CA TYR A 514 -17.51 48.31 -34.80
C TYR A 514 -18.62 47.79 -35.73
N ILE A 515 -18.73 48.36 -36.94
CA ILE A 515 -19.77 48.03 -37.93
C ILE A 515 -19.08 47.76 -39.28
N PRO A 516 -19.10 46.53 -39.81
CA PRO A 516 -18.49 46.21 -41.10
C PRO A 516 -19.10 47.02 -42.24
N SER A 517 -18.28 47.78 -42.95
CA SER A 517 -18.66 48.54 -44.14
C SER A 517 -18.67 47.66 -45.39
N ALA A 518 -19.31 48.14 -46.48
CA ALA A 518 -19.29 47.44 -47.76
C ALA A 518 -17.89 47.33 -48.38
N ALA A 519 -17.03 48.32 -48.14
CA ALA A 519 -15.64 48.33 -48.63
C ALA A 519 -14.74 47.39 -47.82
N TYR A 520 -15.02 47.22 -46.53
CA TYR A 520 -14.25 46.37 -45.61
C TYR A 520 -15.17 45.45 -44.80
N PRO A 521 -15.77 44.41 -45.42
CA PRO A 521 -16.80 43.57 -44.79
C PRO A 521 -16.20 42.50 -43.87
N TYR A 522 -15.35 42.91 -42.94
CA TYR A 522 -14.69 42.02 -41.98
C TYR A 522 -15.47 41.97 -40.67
N SER A 523 -15.83 40.77 -40.21
CA SER A 523 -16.19 40.55 -38.80
C SER A 523 -15.00 40.88 -37.89
N VAL A 524 -15.25 41.11 -36.59
CA VAL A 524 -14.18 41.36 -35.60
C VAL A 524 -13.11 40.28 -35.62
N ALA A 525 -13.50 39.01 -35.70
CA ALA A 525 -12.55 37.90 -35.76
C ALA A 525 -11.70 37.92 -37.03
N GLN A 526 -12.29 38.25 -38.19
CA GLN A 526 -11.55 38.39 -39.45
C GLN A 526 -10.62 39.61 -39.42
N PHE A 527 -11.08 40.73 -38.87
CA PHE A 527 -10.28 41.93 -38.70
C PHE A 527 -9.03 41.67 -37.87
N LYS A 528 -9.20 40.99 -36.73
CA LYS A 528 -8.09 40.58 -35.84
C LYS A 528 -7.03 39.74 -36.56
N ALA A 529 -7.42 39.00 -37.58
CA ALA A 529 -6.53 38.11 -38.33
C ALA A 529 -5.90 38.75 -39.58
N LEU A 530 -6.21 40.01 -39.92
CA LEU A 530 -5.67 40.67 -41.10
C LEU A 530 -4.14 40.80 -41.00
N THR A 531 -3.43 40.47 -42.08
CA THR A 531 -1.96 40.52 -42.15
C THR A 531 -1.42 41.60 -43.08
N ASP A 532 -2.30 42.38 -43.71
CA ASP A 532 -1.94 43.54 -44.53
C ASP A 532 -2.21 44.83 -43.74
N ILE A 533 -1.16 45.63 -43.51
CA ILE A 533 -1.23 46.83 -42.66
C ILE A 533 -2.18 47.87 -43.26
N GLY A 534 -2.08 48.13 -44.57
CA GLY A 534 -2.95 49.10 -45.24
C GLY A 534 -4.42 48.72 -45.16
N THR A 535 -4.74 47.46 -45.43
CA THR A 535 -6.10 46.92 -45.31
C THR A 535 -6.60 47.00 -43.88
N ALA A 536 -5.78 46.63 -42.89
CA ALA A 536 -6.18 46.71 -41.48
C ALA A 536 -6.41 48.15 -41.01
N THR A 537 -5.56 49.10 -41.38
CA THR A 537 -5.72 50.51 -41.04
C THR A 537 -7.04 51.07 -41.60
N MET A 538 -7.29 50.87 -42.89
CA MET A 538 -8.49 51.40 -43.54
C MET A 538 -9.75 50.65 -43.10
N ALA A 539 -9.66 49.36 -42.80
CA ALA A 539 -10.77 48.60 -42.26
C ALA A 539 -11.16 49.09 -40.85
N PHE A 540 -10.19 49.41 -39.99
CA PHE A 540 -10.50 49.99 -38.68
C PHE A 540 -11.08 51.40 -38.80
N GLU A 541 -10.53 52.23 -39.68
CA GLU A 541 -11.06 53.57 -39.97
C GLU A 541 -12.51 53.49 -40.46
N ALA A 542 -12.80 52.66 -41.46
CA ALA A 542 -14.12 52.54 -42.06
C ALA A 542 -15.14 51.86 -41.15
N ASN A 543 -14.72 50.92 -40.29
CA ASN A 543 -15.63 50.12 -39.50
C ASN A 543 -15.78 50.61 -38.05
N PHE A 544 -14.78 51.30 -37.48
CA PHE A 544 -14.78 51.77 -36.10
C PHE A 544 -14.86 53.30 -35.99
N GLU A 545 -13.91 54.02 -36.62
CA GLU A 545 -13.80 55.49 -36.48
C GLU A 545 -14.89 56.22 -37.27
N ARG A 546 -15.11 55.81 -38.52
CA ARG A 546 -16.05 56.38 -39.49
C ARG A 546 -15.95 57.92 -39.58
N PRO A 547 -14.76 58.46 -39.92
CA PRO A 547 -14.62 59.89 -40.15
C PRO A 547 -15.46 60.35 -41.36
N ALA A 548 -15.76 61.65 -41.42
CA ALA A 548 -16.52 62.23 -42.53
C ALA A 548 -15.78 62.14 -43.88
N VAL A 549 -14.45 62.11 -43.85
CA VAL A 549 -13.57 61.98 -45.01
C VAL A 549 -12.59 60.85 -44.73
N THR A 550 -12.27 60.07 -45.76
CA THR A 550 -11.29 58.99 -45.65
C THR A 550 -9.88 59.55 -45.50
N HIS A 551 -9.05 58.95 -44.63
CA HIS A 551 -7.71 59.41 -44.27
C HIS A 551 -6.61 58.38 -44.59
N PRO A 552 -6.24 58.17 -45.87
CA PRO A 552 -5.18 57.23 -46.26
C PRO A 552 -3.83 57.50 -45.60
N GLU A 553 -3.57 58.72 -45.12
CA GLU A 553 -2.39 59.10 -44.36
C GLU A 553 -2.21 58.33 -43.04
N ARG A 554 -3.25 57.64 -42.54
CA ARG A 554 -3.14 56.75 -41.37
C ARG A 554 -2.32 55.49 -41.69
N ILE A 555 -2.24 55.07 -42.95
CA ILE A 555 -1.48 53.88 -43.37
C ILE A 555 0.03 54.03 -43.08
N PRO A 556 0.73 55.09 -43.51
CA PRO A 556 2.14 55.27 -43.16
C PRO A 556 2.37 55.42 -41.65
N MET A 557 1.42 55.96 -40.89
CA MET A 557 1.50 55.99 -39.41
C MET A 557 1.44 54.59 -38.81
N ALA A 558 0.51 53.74 -39.27
CA ALA A 558 0.45 52.34 -38.87
C ALA A 558 1.74 51.59 -39.23
N GLN A 559 2.28 51.83 -40.42
CA GLN A 559 3.54 51.23 -40.86
C GLN A 559 4.73 51.64 -39.97
N TYR A 560 4.76 52.88 -39.51
CA TYR A 560 5.74 53.37 -38.54
C TYR A 560 5.66 52.59 -37.22
N TRP A 561 4.46 52.49 -36.62
CA TRP A 561 4.28 51.77 -35.36
C TRP A 561 4.57 50.28 -35.47
N TYR A 562 4.18 49.64 -36.57
CA TYR A 562 4.55 48.25 -36.83
C TYR A 562 6.08 48.05 -36.83
N ASN A 563 6.80 48.90 -37.54
CA ASN A 563 8.25 48.80 -37.65
C ASN A 563 8.96 49.09 -36.33
N LEU A 564 8.41 49.99 -35.51
CA LEU A 564 8.97 50.32 -34.20
C LEU A 564 8.76 49.19 -33.17
N LEU A 565 7.60 48.52 -33.18
CA LEU A 565 7.18 47.67 -32.06
C LEU A 565 7.30 46.16 -32.30
N LYS A 566 7.24 45.67 -33.55
CA LYS A 566 7.11 44.22 -33.86
C LYS A 566 8.21 43.32 -33.28
N ASP A 567 9.42 43.85 -33.15
CA ASP A 567 10.59 43.09 -32.70
C ASP A 567 10.97 43.37 -31.23
N LEU A 568 10.24 44.28 -30.57
CA LEU A 568 10.50 44.64 -29.18
C LEU A 568 10.00 43.56 -28.23
N LYS A 569 10.73 43.39 -27.14
CA LYS A 569 10.41 42.44 -26.06
C LYS A 569 10.22 43.21 -24.76
N PRO A 570 9.32 42.77 -23.87
CA PRO A 570 9.21 43.34 -22.54
C PRO A 570 10.59 43.36 -21.87
N SER A 571 10.90 44.44 -21.15
CA SER A 571 12.14 44.57 -20.40
C SER A 571 12.32 43.37 -19.47
N LYS A 572 13.49 42.73 -19.52
CA LYS A 572 13.85 41.70 -18.53
C LYS A 572 13.87 42.37 -17.16
N PRO A 573 13.31 41.74 -16.10
CA PRO A 573 13.36 42.32 -14.76
C PRO A 573 14.83 42.48 -14.35
N ILE A 574 15.30 43.73 -14.28
CA ILE A 574 16.62 44.03 -13.75
C ILE A 574 16.53 43.86 -12.24
N TRP A 575 17.17 42.81 -11.72
CA TRP A 575 17.23 42.53 -10.30
C TRP A 575 17.96 43.68 -9.58
N MET A 576 17.25 44.47 -8.77
CA MET A 576 17.84 45.54 -7.96
C MET A 576 18.03 45.04 -6.52
N ASN A 577 19.27 45.11 -6.03
CA ASN A 577 19.72 44.59 -4.73
C ASN A 577 19.05 45.34 -3.54
N PRO A 578 18.36 44.66 -2.60
CA PRO A 578 17.56 45.32 -1.56
C PRO A 578 18.35 45.78 -0.31
N VAL A 579 19.61 46.22 -0.46
CA VAL A 579 20.38 46.79 0.67
C VAL A 579 20.96 48.15 0.32
N ARG A 580 20.16 49.21 0.55
CA ARG A 580 20.51 50.48 1.22
C ARG A 580 19.50 51.58 0.84
N SER A 581 18.56 51.85 1.74
CA SER A 581 17.98 53.18 1.87
C SER A 581 18.08 53.59 3.34
N THR A 582 18.95 54.55 3.61
CA THR A 582 19.03 55.29 4.87
C THR A 582 17.69 55.97 5.13
N TYR A 583 17.09 55.76 6.31
CA TYR A 583 15.91 56.49 6.75
C TYR A 583 16.35 57.75 7.52
N THR A 584 15.73 58.89 7.22
CA THR A 584 15.72 60.07 8.10
C THR A 584 14.35 60.12 8.77
N ILE A 585 14.33 60.04 10.10
CA ILE A 585 13.12 60.19 10.91
C ILE A 585 12.89 61.69 11.14
N THR A 586 11.70 62.18 10.84
CA THR A 586 11.19 63.43 11.45
C THR A 586 10.05 63.07 12.38
N GLN A 587 10.14 63.60 13.60
CA GLN A 587 9.23 63.41 14.72
C GLN A 587 8.13 64.47 14.64
N GLU A 588 6.88 64.06 14.85
CA GLU A 588 5.85 64.87 15.53
C GLU A 588 5.35 64.11 16.75
#